data_AF-A0A940C3I3-F1
#
_entry.id   AF-A0A940C3I3-F1
#
_cell.length_a   1.000
_cell.length_b   1.000
_cell.length_c   1.000
_cell.angle_alpha   90.00
_cell.angle_beta   90.00
_cell.angle_gamma   90.00
#
_symmetry.space_group_name_H-M   'P 1'
#
loop_
_entity.id
_entity.type
_entity.pdbx_description
1 polymer ?
#
loop_
_entity_poly.entity_id
_entity_poly.type
_entity_poly.pdbx_seq_one_letter_code
_entity_poly.pdbx_strand_id
1 'polypeptide(L)'
;MSLQDQLNADRSQAKSREEAEARIAEQKAAGKRGRIAAIAAPIIVVCIAFVIVLMKLIIPGQKLSKAKTLIDSGDYKAAYILLDSIDYRNSRELQESIKPQYRIALISEAGVGSYVFFGSYEQDNDTSDGKEDIEWIVLAKEGNKALIISKYALDCKLYHTSMAAVTWETCSLRQWLNGPFLNTFSDEERSFISDTAVTADKNPSFSTSPGNDVADKVFLLSITEVYRYFGSDEARKCEPTAYTEAHGVWRSSKFSTGSKAVCWWLRSPGHLSDHAVLVLVGGCVDSEGRGGFNILAGVRPAMWIDLGS
;
A
#
# COMPACT_ATOMS: atom_id res chain seq x y z
N MET A 1 -60.16 14.40 -83.01
CA MET A 1 -59.11 14.30 -81.96
C MET A 1 -57.88 13.75 -82.65
N SER A 2 -56.77 14.49 -82.67
CA SER A 2 -55.57 14.03 -83.41
C SER A 2 -54.92 12.87 -82.66
N LEU A 3 -54.27 11.95 -83.38
CA LEU A 3 -53.57 10.79 -82.81
C LEU A 3 -52.56 11.20 -81.72
N GLN A 4 -52.04 12.43 -81.82
CA GLN A 4 -51.08 13.03 -80.89
C GLN A 4 -51.72 13.45 -79.56
N ASP A 5 -52.99 13.88 -79.58
CA ASP A 5 -53.73 14.25 -78.36
C ASP A 5 -54.14 13.02 -77.56
N GLN A 6 -54.50 11.92 -78.24
CA GLN A 6 -54.75 10.62 -77.61
C GLN A 6 -53.48 10.07 -76.96
N LEU A 7 -52.35 10.10 -77.67
CA LEU A 7 -51.06 9.64 -77.13
C LEU A 7 -50.61 10.46 -75.91
N ASN A 8 -50.85 11.77 -75.91
CA ASN A 8 -50.50 12.66 -74.80
C ASN A 8 -51.43 12.47 -73.59
N ALA A 9 -52.73 12.25 -73.82
CA ALA A 9 -53.70 11.92 -72.77
C ALA A 9 -53.40 10.56 -72.13
N ASP A 10 -53.06 9.55 -72.93
CA ASP A 10 -52.67 8.23 -72.44
C ASP A 10 -51.35 8.28 -71.66
N ARG A 11 -50.36 9.06 -72.11
CA ARG A 11 -49.12 9.32 -71.35
C ARG A 11 -49.37 10.03 -70.02
N SER A 12 -50.29 11.00 -70.00
CA SER A 12 -50.68 11.71 -68.77
C SER A 12 -51.41 10.77 -67.79
N GLN A 13 -52.31 9.93 -68.30
CA GLN A 13 -52.98 8.89 -67.50
C GLN A 13 -52.00 7.82 -67.00
N ALA A 14 -51.04 7.39 -67.82
CA ALA A 14 -50.00 6.45 -67.41
C ALA A 14 -49.14 7.05 -66.28
N LYS A 15 -48.69 8.31 -66.44
CA LYS A 15 -47.86 9.00 -65.43
C LYS A 15 -48.61 9.22 -64.11
N SER A 16 -49.88 9.61 -64.16
CA SER A 16 -50.71 9.76 -62.96
C SER A 16 -51.01 8.42 -62.27
N ARG A 17 -51.16 7.32 -63.01
CA ARG A 17 -51.25 5.96 -62.43
C ARG A 17 -49.95 5.55 -61.76
N GLU A 18 -48.82 5.80 -62.40
CA GLU A 18 -47.49 5.49 -61.88
C GLU A 18 -47.18 6.29 -60.60
N GLU A 19 -47.53 7.58 -60.55
CA GLU A 19 -47.41 8.41 -59.35
C GLU A 19 -48.37 7.95 -58.22
N ALA A 20 -49.58 7.50 -58.54
CA ALA A 20 -50.52 6.96 -57.57
C ALA A 20 -50.05 5.61 -57.00
N GLU A 21 -49.52 4.72 -57.84
CA GLU A 21 -48.91 3.46 -57.42
C GLU A 21 -47.67 3.69 -56.54
N ALA A 22 -46.83 4.66 -56.89
CA ALA A 22 -45.69 5.06 -56.07
C ALA A 22 -46.13 5.57 -54.68
N ARG A 23 -47.18 6.42 -54.59
CA ARG A 23 -47.73 6.90 -53.31
C ARG A 23 -48.32 5.79 -52.46
N ILE A 24 -49.02 4.82 -53.06
CA ILE A 24 -49.56 3.64 -52.36
C ILE A 24 -48.43 2.74 -51.86
N ALA A 25 -47.39 2.53 -52.67
CA ALA A 25 -46.20 1.77 -52.28
C ALA A 25 -45.46 2.42 -51.13
N GLU A 26 -45.30 3.75 -51.16
CA GLU A 26 -44.67 4.54 -50.10
C GLU A 26 -45.50 4.50 -48.79
N GLN A 27 -46.83 4.66 -48.86
CA GLN A 27 -47.71 4.51 -47.69
C GLN A 27 -47.67 3.09 -47.11
N LYS A 28 -47.67 2.04 -47.95
CA LYS A 28 -47.50 0.65 -47.49
C LYS A 28 -46.12 0.42 -46.85
N ALA A 29 -45.05 0.99 -47.42
CA ALA A 29 -43.70 0.91 -46.88
C ALA A 29 -43.58 1.66 -45.55
N ALA A 30 -44.16 2.85 -45.42
CA ALA A 30 -44.20 3.63 -44.19
C ALA A 30 -44.99 2.91 -43.09
N GLY A 31 -46.16 2.35 -43.40
CA GLY A 31 -46.95 1.54 -42.46
C GLY A 31 -46.22 0.27 -42.00
N LYS A 32 -45.51 -0.41 -42.91
CA LYS A 32 -44.66 -1.56 -42.59
C LYS A 32 -43.48 -1.17 -41.69
N ARG A 33 -42.80 -0.05 -41.97
CA ARG A 33 -41.73 0.51 -41.13
C ARG A 33 -42.23 0.88 -39.74
N GLY A 34 -43.40 1.53 -39.64
CA GLY A 34 -44.03 1.88 -38.37
C GLY A 34 -44.38 0.66 -37.52
N ARG A 35 -44.92 -0.41 -38.15
CA ARG A 35 -45.20 -1.68 -37.45
C ARG A 35 -43.94 -2.40 -36.99
N ILE A 36 -42.88 -2.43 -37.81
CA ILE A 36 -41.59 -3.00 -37.43
C ILE A 36 -40.99 -2.21 -36.26
N ALA A 37 -41.03 -0.88 -36.31
CA ALA A 37 -40.53 -0.02 -35.23
C ALA A 37 -41.31 -0.24 -33.93
N ALA A 38 -42.64 -0.37 -33.99
CA ALA A 38 -43.48 -0.62 -32.82
C ALA A 38 -43.20 -1.96 -32.13
N ILE A 39 -42.72 -2.97 -32.86
CA ILE A 39 -42.34 -4.29 -32.30
C ILE A 39 -40.86 -4.30 -31.87
N ALA A 40 -39.96 -3.72 -32.67
CA ALA A 40 -38.53 -3.73 -32.41
C ALA A 40 -38.15 -2.83 -31.23
N ALA A 41 -38.78 -1.66 -31.08
CA ALA A 41 -38.48 -0.72 -30.00
C ALA A 41 -38.62 -1.33 -28.59
N PRO A 42 -39.72 -1.99 -28.20
CA PRO A 42 -39.84 -2.61 -26.88
C PRO A 42 -38.84 -3.75 -26.66
N ILE A 43 -38.52 -4.52 -27.71
CA ILE A 43 -37.49 -5.58 -27.63
C ILE A 43 -36.13 -4.96 -27.33
N ILE A 44 -35.76 -3.90 -28.04
CA ILE A 44 -34.49 -3.19 -27.81
C ILE A 44 -34.42 -2.66 -26.38
N VAL A 45 -35.52 -2.08 -25.87
CA VAL A 45 -35.59 -1.60 -24.48
C VAL A 45 -35.40 -2.74 -23.48
N VAL A 46 -36.03 -3.91 -23.70
CA VAL A 46 -35.84 -5.09 -22.85
C VAL A 46 -34.41 -5.61 -22.92
N CYS A 47 -33.80 -5.67 -24.11
CA CYS A 47 -32.40 -6.06 -24.26
C CYS A 47 -31.46 -5.11 -23.52
N ILE A 48 -31.68 -3.79 -23.63
CA ILE A 48 -30.89 -2.79 -22.90
C ILE A 48 -31.07 -2.97 -21.38
N ALA A 49 -32.30 -3.13 -20.90
CA ALA A 49 -32.58 -3.36 -19.49
C ALA A 49 -31.90 -4.65 -18.98
N PHE A 50 -31.94 -5.72 -19.78
CA PHE A 50 -31.25 -6.97 -19.46
C PHE A 50 -29.73 -6.79 -19.41
N VAL A 51 -29.14 -6.10 -20.38
CA VAL A 51 -27.70 -5.78 -20.39
C VAL A 51 -27.32 -4.98 -19.15
N ILE A 52 -28.12 -3.98 -18.76
CA ILE A 52 -27.90 -3.21 -17.53
C ILE A 52 -27.94 -4.12 -16.30
N VAL A 53 -28.94 -5.00 -16.18
CA VAL A 53 -29.04 -5.98 -15.07
C VAL A 53 -27.82 -6.91 -15.05
N LEU A 54 -27.43 -7.43 -16.21
CA LEU A 54 -26.28 -8.33 -16.33
C LEU A 54 -25.00 -7.63 -15.87
N MET A 55 -24.75 -6.40 -16.34
CA MET A 55 -23.53 -5.65 -16.03
C MET A 55 -23.50 -5.10 -14.60
N LYS A 56 -24.64 -4.68 -14.05
CA LYS A 56 -24.69 -4.02 -12.73
C LYS A 56 -24.96 -4.99 -11.57
N LEU A 57 -25.60 -6.13 -11.80
CA LEU A 57 -26.03 -7.02 -10.71
C LEU A 57 -25.44 -8.42 -10.84
N ILE A 58 -25.53 -9.05 -12.01
CA ILE A 58 -25.17 -10.47 -12.17
C ILE A 58 -23.64 -10.64 -12.20
N ILE A 59 -22.94 -9.92 -13.08
CA ILE A 59 -21.48 -10.04 -13.23
C ILE A 59 -20.75 -9.63 -11.93
N PRO A 60 -21.05 -8.47 -11.29
CA PRO A 60 -20.41 -8.12 -10.04
C PRO A 60 -20.74 -9.09 -8.90
N GLY A 61 -21.98 -9.62 -8.86
CA GLY A 61 -22.38 -10.64 -7.89
C GLY A 61 -21.59 -11.93 -8.00
N GLN A 62 -21.35 -12.42 -9.22
CA GLN A 62 -20.50 -13.60 -9.47
C GLN A 62 -19.04 -13.34 -9.07
N LYS A 63 -18.49 -12.17 -9.40
CA LYS A 63 -17.14 -11.78 -8.98
C LYS A 63 -16.99 -11.72 -7.46
N LEU A 64 -17.95 -11.14 -6.75
CA LEU A 64 -17.94 -11.10 -5.29
C LEU A 64 -17.99 -12.51 -4.68
N SER A 65 -18.81 -13.42 -5.24
CA SER A 65 -18.84 -14.81 -4.79
C SER A 65 -17.49 -15.50 -5.01
N LYS A 66 -16.87 -15.29 -6.17
CA LYS A 66 -15.54 -15.85 -6.48
C LYS A 66 -14.47 -15.29 -5.54
N ALA A 67 -14.52 -14.00 -5.23
CA ALA A 67 -13.59 -13.39 -4.28
C ALA A 67 -13.69 -14.04 -2.90
N LYS A 68 -14.90 -14.33 -2.41
CA LYS A 68 -15.09 -15.07 -1.15
C LYS A 68 -14.48 -16.47 -1.19
N THR A 69 -14.69 -17.21 -2.28
CA THR A 69 -14.04 -18.53 -2.45
C THR A 69 -12.52 -18.44 -2.44
N LEU A 70 -11.94 -17.38 -3.02
CA LEU A 70 -10.49 -17.15 -3.01
C LEU A 70 -9.99 -16.83 -1.59
N ILE A 71 -10.77 -16.06 -0.81
CA ILE A 71 -10.49 -15.80 0.63
C ILE A 71 -10.51 -17.12 1.41
N ASP A 72 -11.55 -17.94 1.21
CA ASP A 72 -11.70 -19.23 1.90
C ASP A 72 -10.55 -20.20 1.55
N SER A 73 -9.96 -20.08 0.36
CA SER A 73 -8.79 -20.87 -0.05
C SER A 73 -7.44 -20.24 0.28
N GLY A 74 -7.41 -19.07 0.93
CA GLY A 74 -6.17 -18.35 1.28
C GLY A 74 -5.50 -17.59 0.13
N ASP A 75 -6.12 -17.48 -1.05
CA ASP A 75 -5.61 -16.69 -2.18
C ASP A 75 -6.06 -15.21 -2.03
N TYR A 76 -5.53 -14.57 -0.99
CA TYR A 76 -5.86 -13.20 -0.64
C TYR A 76 -5.45 -12.20 -1.72
N LYS A 77 -4.40 -12.48 -2.49
CA LYS A 77 -3.95 -11.63 -3.59
C LYS A 77 -4.97 -11.60 -4.73
N ALA A 78 -5.39 -12.76 -5.23
CA ALA A 78 -6.40 -12.80 -6.28
C ALA A 78 -7.75 -12.27 -5.76
N ALA A 79 -8.10 -12.55 -4.50
CA ALA A 79 -9.31 -12.02 -3.88
C ALA A 79 -9.30 -10.48 -3.84
N TYR A 80 -8.22 -9.87 -3.35
CA TYR A 80 -8.09 -8.42 -3.21
C TYR A 80 -8.20 -7.72 -4.57
N ILE A 81 -7.48 -8.20 -5.60
CA ILE A 81 -7.55 -7.67 -6.97
C ILE A 81 -8.97 -7.80 -7.55
N LEU A 82 -9.64 -8.92 -7.28
CA LEU A 82 -10.99 -9.14 -7.79
C LEU A 82 -12.00 -8.19 -7.13
N LEU A 83 -11.87 -7.96 -5.83
CA LEU A 83 -12.70 -7.01 -5.07
C LEU A 83 -12.45 -5.56 -5.51
N ASP A 84 -11.21 -5.19 -5.80
CA ASP A 84 -10.87 -3.86 -6.36
C ASP A 84 -11.57 -3.59 -7.70
N SER A 85 -11.75 -4.64 -8.51
CA SER A 85 -12.38 -4.55 -9.82
C SER A 85 -13.91 -4.39 -9.79
N ILE A 86 -14.53 -4.31 -8.61
CA ILE A 86 -15.98 -4.21 -8.46
C ILE A 86 -16.39 -3.11 -7.47
N ASP A 87 -17.45 -2.40 -7.81
CA ASP A 87 -18.18 -1.51 -6.91
C ASP A 87 -19.57 -2.09 -6.68
N TYR A 88 -19.66 -3.07 -5.78
CA TYR A 88 -20.87 -3.87 -5.58
C TYR A 88 -21.04 -4.38 -4.15
N ARG A 89 -22.16 -4.01 -3.50
CA ARG A 89 -22.43 -4.34 -2.09
C ARG A 89 -21.22 -4.03 -1.20
N ASN A 90 -20.96 -4.87 -0.21
CA ASN A 90 -19.86 -4.75 0.76
C ASN A 90 -18.49 -5.18 0.19
N SER A 91 -18.25 -5.04 -1.12
CA SER A 91 -16.97 -5.42 -1.75
C SER A 91 -15.81 -4.61 -1.18
N ARG A 92 -15.98 -3.29 -1.01
CA ARG A 92 -14.97 -2.41 -0.40
C ARG A 92 -14.68 -2.76 1.06
N GLU A 93 -15.72 -2.96 1.87
CA GLU A 93 -15.54 -3.38 3.28
C GLU A 93 -14.81 -4.72 3.39
N LEU A 94 -15.17 -5.67 2.53
CA LEU A 94 -14.50 -6.97 2.48
C LEU A 94 -13.04 -6.82 2.01
N GLN A 95 -12.78 -5.99 1.01
CA GLN A 95 -11.43 -5.70 0.53
C GLN A 95 -10.55 -5.14 1.64
N GLU A 96 -11.05 -4.15 2.38
CA GLU A 96 -10.34 -3.57 3.53
C GLU A 96 -10.12 -4.60 4.64
N SER A 97 -11.11 -5.45 4.92
CA SER A 97 -10.98 -6.49 5.95
C SER A 97 -9.89 -7.53 5.66
N ILE A 98 -9.58 -7.77 4.37
CA ILE A 98 -8.53 -8.71 3.95
C ILE A 98 -7.20 -8.03 3.57
N LYS A 99 -7.12 -6.70 3.71
CA LYS A 99 -5.94 -5.91 3.33
C LYS A 99 -4.66 -6.41 4.05
N PRO A 100 -4.68 -6.73 5.36
CA PRO A 100 -3.50 -7.27 6.04
C PRO A 100 -2.97 -8.56 5.40
N GLN A 101 -3.83 -9.55 5.14
CA GLN A 101 -3.45 -10.83 4.55
C GLN A 101 -2.97 -10.67 3.10
N TYR A 102 -3.57 -9.75 2.35
CA TYR A 102 -3.06 -9.36 1.04
C TYR A 102 -1.63 -8.79 1.13
N ARG A 103 -1.36 -7.89 2.08
CA ARG A 103 0.01 -7.36 2.30
C ARG A 103 0.98 -8.48 2.67
N ILE A 104 0.59 -9.42 3.54
CA ILE A 104 1.42 -10.59 3.88
C ILE A 104 1.74 -11.44 2.64
N ALA A 105 0.76 -11.71 1.77
CA ALA A 105 0.99 -12.43 0.53
C ALA A 105 2.03 -11.71 -0.37
N LEU A 106 1.95 -10.37 -0.47
CA LEU A 106 2.96 -9.59 -1.21
C LEU A 106 4.35 -9.66 -0.59
N ILE A 107 4.46 -9.61 0.75
CA ILE A 107 5.76 -9.75 1.45
C ILE A 107 6.32 -11.17 1.24
N SER A 108 5.45 -12.18 1.23
CA SER A 108 5.82 -13.58 0.99
C SER A 108 6.36 -13.81 -0.42
N GLU A 109 5.84 -13.11 -1.43
CA GLU A 109 6.36 -13.16 -2.80
C GLU A 109 7.61 -12.27 -3.00
N ALA A 110 7.77 -11.21 -2.21
CA ALA A 110 8.86 -10.26 -2.36
C ALA A 110 10.24 -10.88 -2.06
N GLY A 111 11.23 -10.50 -2.86
CA GLY A 111 12.63 -10.85 -2.65
C GLY A 111 13.33 -9.92 -1.66
N VAL A 112 14.45 -10.35 -1.09
CA VAL A 112 15.33 -9.48 -0.29
C VAL A 112 15.75 -8.26 -1.11
N GLY A 113 15.69 -7.07 -0.49
CA GLY A 113 15.92 -5.77 -1.11
C GLY A 113 14.67 -5.14 -1.74
N SER A 114 13.54 -5.87 -1.82
CA SER A 114 12.29 -5.31 -2.36
C SER A 114 11.63 -4.33 -1.38
N TYR A 115 10.85 -3.40 -1.93
CA TYR A 115 9.97 -2.54 -1.17
C TYR A 115 8.57 -3.15 -1.04
N VAL A 116 8.01 -3.10 0.17
CA VAL A 116 6.70 -3.65 0.52
C VAL A 116 5.94 -2.68 1.42
N PHE A 117 4.62 -2.84 1.53
CA PHE A 117 3.78 -2.01 2.40
C PHE A 117 3.14 -2.83 3.52
N PHE A 118 3.13 -2.30 4.74
CA PHE A 118 2.51 -2.95 5.90
C PHE A 118 2.27 -1.92 7.02
N GLY A 119 1.07 -1.87 7.59
CA GLY A 119 0.71 -0.84 8.56
C GLY A 119 0.61 0.57 7.96
N SER A 120 0.16 1.50 8.80
CA SER A 120 0.06 2.92 8.47
C SER A 120 0.59 3.79 9.61
N TYR A 121 1.19 4.91 9.25
CA TYR A 121 1.73 5.92 10.17
C TYR A 121 1.66 7.30 9.52
N GLU A 122 1.55 8.33 10.34
CA GLU A 122 1.60 9.73 9.90
C GLU A 122 3.01 10.07 9.39
N GLN A 123 3.12 10.50 8.13
CA GLN A 123 4.39 10.68 7.43
C GLN A 123 4.48 12.02 6.70
N ASP A 124 3.37 12.65 6.32
CA ASP A 124 3.39 13.92 5.59
C ASP A 124 3.12 15.16 6.46
N ASN A 125 2.78 14.95 7.74
CA ASN A 125 2.43 15.98 8.73
C ASN A 125 1.07 16.65 8.48
N ASP A 126 0.18 16.02 7.68
CA ASP A 126 -1.21 16.43 7.50
C ASP A 126 -2.18 15.46 8.18
N THR A 127 -2.41 15.67 9.48
CA THR A 127 -3.34 14.85 10.26
C THR A 127 -4.81 14.88 9.79
N SER A 128 -5.15 15.63 8.75
CA SER A 128 -6.52 15.76 8.23
C SER A 128 -6.92 14.71 7.20
N ASP A 129 -5.96 14.03 6.54
CA ASP A 129 -6.24 13.06 5.48
C ASP A 129 -6.03 11.59 5.90
N GLY A 130 -5.43 11.36 7.06
CA GLY A 130 -5.36 10.06 7.71
C GLY A 130 -3.95 9.69 8.12
N LYS A 131 -3.59 8.42 7.92
CA LYS A 131 -2.21 7.93 8.06
C LYS A 131 -1.83 7.27 6.75
N GLU A 132 -0.57 7.36 6.38
CA GLU A 132 -0.08 6.84 5.11
C GLU A 132 0.43 5.41 5.30
N ASP A 133 0.25 4.58 4.27
CA ASP A 133 0.83 3.23 4.26
C ASP A 133 2.36 3.33 4.42
N ILE A 134 2.92 2.54 5.33
CA ILE A 134 4.36 2.55 5.59
C ILE A 134 5.08 1.70 4.54
N GLU A 135 6.10 2.27 3.90
CA GLU A 135 6.99 1.55 2.98
C GLU A 135 8.18 0.94 3.73
N TRP A 136 8.42 -0.36 3.52
CA TRP A 136 9.45 -1.15 4.18
C TRP A 136 10.41 -1.79 3.18
N ILE A 137 11.62 -2.09 3.62
CA ILE A 137 12.65 -2.84 2.89
C ILE A 137 12.73 -4.25 3.47
N VAL A 138 12.62 -5.28 2.63
CA VAL A 138 12.85 -6.68 3.04
C VAL A 138 14.35 -6.92 3.21
N LEU A 139 14.83 -7.11 4.45
CA LEU A 139 16.25 -7.32 4.75
C LEU A 139 16.67 -8.79 4.71
N ALA A 140 15.79 -9.69 5.14
CA ALA A 140 16.06 -11.12 5.18
C ALA A 140 14.77 -11.94 5.09
N LYS A 141 14.91 -13.19 4.66
CA LYS A 141 13.85 -14.20 4.74
C LYS A 141 14.41 -15.47 5.35
N GLU A 142 13.77 -15.94 6.41
CA GLU A 142 14.19 -17.11 7.17
C GLU A 142 12.96 -17.97 7.43
N GLY A 143 12.87 -19.12 6.75
CA GLY A 143 11.68 -19.97 6.79
C GLY A 143 10.43 -19.22 6.36
N ASN A 144 9.40 -19.24 7.21
CA ASN A 144 8.13 -18.53 7.02
C ASN A 144 8.16 -17.10 7.56
N LYS A 145 9.33 -16.49 7.74
CA LYS A 145 9.45 -15.12 8.26
C LYS A 145 10.22 -14.20 7.33
N ALA A 146 9.88 -12.93 7.34
CA ALA A 146 10.63 -11.86 6.68
C ALA A 146 11.02 -10.78 7.70
N LEU A 147 12.29 -10.41 7.72
CA LEU A 147 12.75 -9.22 8.45
C LEU A 147 12.54 -8.01 7.55
N ILE A 148 11.83 -7.01 8.05
CA ILE A 148 11.62 -5.74 7.36
C ILE A 148 12.10 -4.57 8.20
N ILE A 149 12.56 -3.50 7.55
CA ILE A 149 12.91 -2.21 8.16
C ILE A 149 12.21 -1.08 7.42
N SER A 150 11.77 -0.04 8.13
CA SER A 150 11.16 1.11 7.46
C SER A 150 12.14 1.74 6.47
N LYS A 151 11.64 2.12 5.29
CA LYS A 151 12.46 2.78 4.26
C LYS A 151 12.94 4.15 4.74
N TYR A 152 12.02 4.90 5.33
CA TYR A 152 12.26 6.23 5.89
C TYR A 152 12.41 6.19 7.42
N ALA A 153 13.00 7.23 7.99
CA ALA A 153 12.87 7.50 9.42
C ALA A 153 11.46 8.05 9.65
N LEU A 154 10.63 7.27 10.35
CA LEU A 154 9.18 7.51 10.46
C LEU A 154 8.85 8.59 11.49
N ASP A 155 9.66 8.67 12.55
CA ASP A 155 9.57 9.66 13.63
C ASP A 155 11.02 9.98 14.09
N CYS A 156 11.19 11.02 14.90
CA CYS A 156 12.43 11.29 15.61
C CYS A 156 12.22 11.29 17.13
N LYS A 157 13.07 10.55 17.85
CA LYS A 157 12.96 10.38 19.30
C LYS A 157 14.32 10.50 19.95
N LEU A 158 14.31 10.86 21.23
CA LEU A 158 15.43 10.57 22.12
C LEU A 158 15.52 9.05 22.29
N TYR A 159 16.73 8.52 22.39
CA TYR A 159 16.92 7.11 22.73
C TYR A 159 16.43 6.84 24.17
N HIS A 160 16.73 7.77 25.08
CA HIS A 160 16.28 7.75 26.46
C HIS A 160 16.07 9.17 26.99
N THR A 161 15.26 9.38 28.01
CA THR A 161 14.87 10.73 28.47
C THR A 161 15.69 11.28 29.64
N SER A 162 16.60 10.48 30.21
CA SER A 162 17.43 10.89 31.34
C SER A 162 18.92 10.77 31.05
N MET A 163 19.72 11.63 31.69
CA MET A 163 21.19 11.56 31.65
C MET A 163 21.67 10.50 32.65
N ALA A 164 21.51 9.24 32.28
CA ALA A 164 21.87 8.08 33.07
C ALA A 164 22.32 6.92 32.18
N ALA A 165 23.01 5.95 32.79
CA ALA A 165 23.33 4.70 32.11
C ALA A 165 22.05 4.05 31.58
N VAL A 166 22.05 3.65 30.30
CA VAL A 166 20.88 3.10 29.62
C VAL A 166 21.28 1.94 28.72
N THR A 167 20.41 0.95 28.64
CA THR A 167 20.52 -0.20 27.73
C THR A 167 19.30 -0.24 26.82
N TRP A 168 19.29 -1.08 25.79
CA TRP A 168 18.10 -1.28 24.97
C TRP A 168 16.89 -1.70 25.82
N GLU A 169 17.09 -2.61 26.76
CA GLU A 169 16.06 -3.11 27.68
C GLU A 169 15.34 -1.98 28.44
N THR A 170 16.10 -0.98 28.90
CA THR A 170 15.61 0.07 29.81
C THR A 170 15.32 1.40 29.12
N CYS A 171 15.62 1.54 27.82
CA CYS A 171 15.43 2.81 27.12
C CYS A 171 13.94 3.11 26.88
N SER A 172 13.61 4.41 26.81
CA SER A 172 12.21 4.83 26.58
C SER A 172 11.81 4.65 25.12
N LEU A 173 12.76 4.63 24.19
CA LEU A 173 12.51 4.38 22.78
C LEU A 173 11.96 2.97 22.53
N ARG A 174 12.52 1.95 23.20
CA ARG A 174 11.99 0.57 23.14
C ARG A 174 10.54 0.50 23.64
N GLN A 175 10.24 1.18 24.73
CA GLN A 175 8.88 1.26 25.30
C GLN A 175 7.90 1.93 24.32
N TRP A 176 8.35 2.99 23.64
CA TRP A 176 7.55 3.65 22.61
C TRP A 176 7.29 2.73 21.40
N LEU A 177 8.33 2.01 20.93
CA LEU A 177 8.24 1.08 19.80
C LEU A 177 7.25 -0.07 20.07
N ASN A 178 7.35 -0.71 21.25
CA ASN A 178 6.52 -1.85 21.62
C ASN A 178 5.20 -1.46 22.32
N GLY A 179 4.88 -0.17 22.38
CA GLY A 179 3.63 0.34 22.93
C GLY A 179 2.96 1.28 21.92
N PRO A 180 3.07 2.61 22.10
CA PRO A 180 2.46 3.60 21.20
C PRO A 180 2.62 3.34 19.70
N PHE A 181 3.82 2.99 19.22
CA PHE A 181 4.05 2.71 17.80
C PHE A 181 3.40 1.39 17.36
N LEU A 182 3.65 0.29 18.07
CA LEU A 182 3.01 -0.99 17.77
C LEU A 182 1.47 -0.90 17.79
N ASN A 183 0.90 -0.04 18.65
CA ASN A 183 -0.54 0.19 18.74
C ASN A 183 -1.12 0.99 17.55
N THR A 184 -0.30 1.47 16.61
CA THR A 184 -0.82 2.07 15.37
C THR A 184 -1.26 1.04 14.34
N PHE A 185 -0.78 -0.20 14.46
CA PHE A 185 -1.19 -1.34 13.65
C PHE A 185 -2.51 -1.90 14.16
N SER A 186 -3.36 -2.38 13.26
CA SER A 186 -4.59 -3.09 13.61
C SER A 186 -4.32 -4.42 14.33
N ASP A 187 -5.31 -4.96 15.04
CA ASP A 187 -5.18 -6.24 15.75
C ASP A 187 -4.75 -7.38 14.82
N GLU A 188 -5.31 -7.41 13.61
CA GLU A 188 -4.97 -8.36 12.55
C GLU A 188 -3.52 -8.18 12.08
N GLU A 189 -3.07 -6.96 11.82
CA GLU A 189 -1.66 -6.70 11.45
C GLU A 189 -0.71 -7.11 12.57
N ARG A 190 -1.01 -6.78 13.84
CA ARG A 190 -0.18 -7.16 14.98
C ARG A 190 -0.08 -8.68 15.15
N SER A 191 -1.07 -9.45 14.67
CA SER A 191 -1.02 -10.92 14.70
C SER A 191 0.09 -11.50 13.81
N PHE A 192 0.47 -10.79 12.74
CA PHE A 192 1.58 -11.18 11.86
C PHE A 192 2.94 -10.72 12.37
N ILE A 193 3.01 -9.87 13.40
CA ILE A 193 4.30 -9.40 13.94
C ILE A 193 4.80 -10.40 14.98
N SER A 194 5.92 -11.06 14.67
CA SER A 194 6.53 -12.08 15.53
C SER A 194 7.09 -11.49 16.82
N ASP A 195 6.86 -12.18 17.95
CA ASP A 195 7.73 -12.02 19.11
C ASP A 195 9.14 -12.49 18.75
N THR A 196 10.12 -11.62 18.91
CA THR A 196 11.51 -11.83 18.51
C THR A 196 12.40 -11.77 19.74
N ALA A 197 13.26 -12.78 19.92
CA ALA A 197 14.36 -12.71 20.87
C ALA A 197 15.42 -11.74 20.32
N VAL A 198 15.40 -10.50 20.82
CA VAL A 198 16.35 -9.45 20.46
C VAL A 198 17.55 -9.55 21.40
N THR A 199 18.69 -9.95 20.86
CA THR A 199 19.92 -10.17 21.62
C THR A 199 20.59 -8.86 22.01
N ALA A 200 21.12 -8.80 23.24
CA ALA A 200 21.95 -7.72 23.73
C ALA A 200 23.36 -7.79 23.11
N ASP A 201 23.44 -7.50 21.82
CA ASP A 201 24.69 -7.54 21.06
C ASP A 201 25.68 -6.51 21.58
N LYS A 202 26.91 -6.97 21.85
CA LYS A 202 28.02 -6.09 22.24
C LYS A 202 28.38 -5.15 21.10
N ASN A 203 28.80 -3.95 21.47
CA ASN A 203 29.49 -3.06 20.55
C ASN A 203 30.87 -3.66 20.21
N PRO A 204 31.21 -3.91 18.93
CA PRO A 204 32.51 -4.50 18.59
C PRO A 204 33.72 -3.63 18.95
N SER A 205 33.52 -2.31 19.13
CA SER A 205 34.60 -1.35 19.39
C SER A 205 34.77 -0.99 20.87
N PHE A 206 33.76 -1.27 21.71
CA PHE A 206 33.72 -0.82 23.11
C PHE A 206 33.19 -1.91 24.04
N SER A 207 33.61 -1.89 25.30
CA SER A 207 33.24 -2.90 26.30
C SER A 207 32.05 -2.52 27.19
N THR A 208 31.29 -1.48 26.81
CA THR A 208 30.06 -1.07 27.50
C THR A 208 29.06 -2.25 27.53
N SER A 209 28.45 -2.47 28.70
CA SER A 209 27.46 -3.54 28.85
C SER A 209 26.24 -3.28 27.96
N PRO A 210 25.82 -4.24 27.11
CA PRO A 210 24.64 -4.09 26.27
C PRO A 210 23.31 -4.31 27.03
N GLY A 211 23.38 -4.74 28.30
CA GLY A 211 22.21 -5.15 29.07
C GLY A 211 21.85 -6.61 28.85
N ASN A 212 20.56 -6.93 28.97
CA ASN A 212 20.03 -8.28 28.79
C ASN A 212 19.28 -8.43 27.47
N ASP A 213 19.19 -9.67 27.00
CA ASP A 213 18.30 -10.04 25.90
C ASP A 213 16.84 -9.74 26.28
N VAL A 214 16.02 -9.38 25.29
CA VAL A 214 14.60 -9.07 25.47
C VAL A 214 13.75 -9.77 24.42
N ALA A 215 12.44 -9.87 24.69
CA ALA A 215 11.46 -10.28 23.70
C ALA A 215 10.70 -9.03 23.21
N ASP A 216 10.85 -8.68 21.94
CA ASP A 216 10.23 -7.52 21.32
C ASP A 216 9.52 -7.90 20.02
N LYS A 217 8.46 -7.17 19.67
CA LYS A 217 7.80 -7.26 18.36
C LYS A 217 8.40 -6.26 17.37
N VAL A 218 8.77 -5.08 17.86
CA VAL A 218 9.38 -4.01 17.07
C VAL A 218 10.67 -3.58 17.74
N PHE A 219 11.75 -3.46 16.97
CA PHE A 219 13.08 -3.15 17.48
C PHE A 219 13.87 -2.25 16.52
N LEU A 220 15.07 -1.85 16.95
CA LEU A 220 16.08 -1.24 16.07
C LEU A 220 17.17 -2.26 15.81
N LEU A 221 17.82 -2.21 14.65
CA LEU A 221 18.94 -3.11 14.35
C LEU A 221 20.14 -2.85 15.28
N SER A 222 20.95 -3.87 15.57
CA SER A 222 22.31 -3.69 16.13
C SER A 222 23.33 -3.28 15.07
N ILE A 223 24.52 -2.89 15.53
CA ILE A 223 25.70 -2.78 14.66
C ILE A 223 25.91 -4.06 13.81
N THR A 224 25.83 -5.23 14.44
CA THR A 224 26.05 -6.52 13.77
C THR A 224 25.02 -6.76 12.67
N GLU A 225 23.74 -6.51 12.95
CA GLU A 225 22.65 -6.66 11.98
C GLU A 225 22.76 -5.63 10.85
N VAL A 226 23.11 -4.38 11.17
CA VAL A 226 23.32 -3.34 10.17
C VAL A 226 24.43 -3.72 9.19
N TYR A 227 25.56 -4.24 9.67
CA TYR A 227 26.63 -4.71 8.78
C TYR A 227 26.27 -6.01 8.04
N ARG A 228 25.39 -6.84 8.61
CA ARG A 228 24.93 -8.07 7.96
C ARG A 228 23.99 -7.77 6.79
N TYR A 229 23.06 -6.82 6.96
CA TYR A 229 21.98 -6.59 5.99
C TYR A 229 22.25 -5.44 5.01
N PHE A 230 23.14 -4.50 5.34
CA PHE A 230 23.51 -3.39 4.45
C PHE A 230 24.96 -3.51 3.97
N GLY A 231 25.13 -3.69 2.67
CA GLY A 231 26.44 -3.92 2.04
C GLY A 231 27.32 -2.67 1.87
N SER A 232 26.81 -1.46 2.15
CA SER A 232 27.57 -0.21 2.00
C SER A 232 27.02 0.91 2.88
N ASP A 233 27.81 1.96 3.08
CA ASP A 233 27.33 3.21 3.68
C ASP A 233 26.16 3.80 2.89
N GLU A 234 26.24 3.80 1.56
CA GLU A 234 25.15 4.30 0.71
C GLU A 234 23.82 3.62 1.00
N ALA A 235 23.83 2.29 1.15
CA ALA A 235 22.63 1.52 1.45
C ALA A 235 22.05 1.82 2.86
N ARG A 236 22.86 2.34 3.78
CA ARG A 236 22.46 2.67 5.15
C ARG A 236 21.91 4.07 5.33
N LYS A 237 22.09 4.95 4.33
CA LYS A 237 21.49 6.28 4.35
C LYS A 237 19.97 6.16 4.46
N CYS A 238 19.37 7.10 5.17
CA CYS A 238 17.94 7.11 5.42
C CYS A 238 17.43 8.54 5.38
N GLU A 239 16.41 8.78 4.55
CA GLU A 239 15.70 10.05 4.52
C GLU A 239 14.58 10.05 5.57
N PRO A 240 14.29 11.21 6.19
CA PRO A 240 13.15 11.37 7.08
C PRO A 240 11.84 11.49 6.29
N THR A 241 10.74 11.15 6.93
CA THR A 241 9.38 11.57 6.51
C THR A 241 9.20 13.07 6.74
N ALA A 242 8.22 13.72 6.09
CA ALA A 242 7.96 15.14 6.33
C ALA A 242 7.49 15.39 7.77
N TYR A 243 6.75 14.45 8.35
CA TYR A 243 6.45 14.40 9.78
C TYR A 243 7.72 14.48 10.64
N THR A 244 8.70 13.61 10.37
CA THR A 244 9.98 13.59 11.11
C THR A 244 10.75 14.91 10.95
N GLU A 245 10.72 15.53 9.77
CA GLU A 245 11.33 16.84 9.55
C GLU A 245 10.66 17.95 10.36
N ALA A 246 9.32 17.98 10.37
CA ALA A 246 8.52 18.95 11.11
C ALA A 246 8.72 18.84 12.62
N HIS A 247 9.01 17.64 13.13
CA HIS A 247 9.23 17.35 14.55
C HIS A 247 10.67 17.58 15.02
N GLY A 248 11.54 18.15 14.17
CA GLY A 248 12.82 18.69 14.59
C GLY A 248 13.94 17.65 14.69
N VAL A 249 13.91 16.61 13.83
CA VAL A 249 15.01 15.65 13.71
C VAL A 249 16.37 16.37 13.59
N TRP A 250 17.33 15.91 14.37
CA TRP A 250 18.64 16.53 14.44
C TRP A 250 19.38 16.41 13.11
N ARG A 251 19.88 17.54 12.60
CA ARG A 251 20.74 17.63 11.43
C ARG A 251 22.12 18.13 11.84
N SER A 252 23.15 17.34 11.57
CA SER A 252 24.53 17.77 11.81
C SER A 252 24.96 18.78 10.76
N SER A 253 25.38 19.97 11.19
CA SER A 253 25.90 21.02 10.30
C SER A 253 27.18 20.61 9.54
N LYS A 254 27.91 19.61 10.04
CA LYS A 254 29.14 19.09 9.40
C LYS A 254 28.88 18.17 8.21
N PHE A 255 27.66 17.67 8.06
CA PHE A 255 27.31 16.70 7.02
C PHE A 255 26.09 17.14 6.18
N SER A 256 25.61 18.36 6.39
CA SER A 256 24.37 18.88 5.82
C SER A 256 24.50 19.48 4.40
N THR A 257 25.57 19.23 3.66
CA THR A 257 25.70 19.74 2.29
C THR A 257 25.03 18.80 1.29
N GLY A 258 23.75 19.05 1.02
CA GLY A 258 23.00 18.51 -0.13
C GLY A 258 22.30 17.14 0.05
N SER A 259 22.55 16.43 1.15
CA SER A 259 21.86 15.18 1.48
C SER A 259 20.60 15.43 2.31
N LYS A 260 19.48 14.78 1.96
CA LYS A 260 18.27 14.73 2.80
C LYS A 260 18.39 13.72 3.94
N ALA A 261 19.44 12.90 3.96
CA ALA A 261 19.58 11.85 4.95
C ALA A 261 19.74 12.40 6.38
N VAL A 262 19.19 11.67 7.34
CA VAL A 262 19.28 11.95 8.77
C VAL A 262 20.05 10.85 9.50
N CYS A 263 20.56 11.18 10.68
CA CYS A 263 21.10 10.17 11.58
C CYS A 263 19.95 9.34 12.14
N TRP A 264 20.16 8.04 12.36
CA TRP A 264 19.14 7.17 12.94
C TRP A 264 19.72 6.18 13.96
N TRP A 265 18.92 5.89 14.99
CA TRP A 265 19.35 5.09 16.15
C TRP A 265 19.54 3.61 15.85
N LEU A 266 20.54 3.00 16.48
CA LEU A 266 20.71 1.56 16.66
C LEU A 266 20.51 1.20 18.13
N ARG A 267 20.14 -0.06 18.40
CA ARG A 267 19.96 -0.54 19.79
C ARG A 267 21.27 -0.86 20.52
N SER A 268 22.40 -0.87 19.81
CA SER A 268 23.70 -1.18 20.40
C SER A 268 24.17 -0.04 21.34
N PRO A 269 24.81 -0.36 22.47
CA PRO A 269 25.37 0.65 23.38
C PRO A 269 26.56 1.37 22.74
N GLY A 270 26.77 2.63 23.08
CA GLY A 270 27.95 3.41 22.67
C GLY A 270 29.17 3.19 23.57
N HIS A 271 30.14 4.11 23.47
CA HIS A 271 31.35 4.12 24.29
C HIS A 271 31.06 4.41 25.78
N LEU A 272 30.18 5.37 26.06
CA LEU A 272 29.73 5.67 27.40
C LEU A 272 28.42 4.94 27.70
N SER A 273 28.15 4.68 28.97
CA SER A 273 26.97 3.91 29.39
C SER A 273 25.64 4.63 29.14
N ASP A 274 25.66 5.93 28.91
CA ASP A 274 24.51 6.78 28.54
C ASP A 274 24.44 7.05 27.02
N HIS A 275 25.36 6.45 26.24
CA HIS A 275 25.39 6.59 24.78
C HIS A 275 24.67 5.44 24.08
N ALA A 276 23.97 5.77 22.99
CA ALA A 276 23.49 4.81 22.00
C ALA A 276 24.17 5.04 20.65
N VAL A 277 24.33 3.97 19.89
CA VAL A 277 24.95 4.00 18.57
C VAL A 277 23.95 4.55 17.55
N LEU A 278 24.44 5.25 16.55
CA LEU A 278 23.64 5.72 15.42
C LEU A 278 24.38 5.50 14.10
N VAL A 279 23.61 5.44 13.01
CA VAL A 279 24.13 5.61 11.67
C VAL A 279 24.10 7.11 11.34
N LEU A 280 25.22 7.64 10.86
CA LEU A 280 25.34 9.04 10.46
C LEU A 280 24.71 9.29 9.09
N VAL A 281 24.48 10.56 8.73
CA VAL A 281 23.85 10.93 7.44
C VAL A 281 24.62 10.43 6.21
N GLY A 282 25.91 10.16 6.35
CA GLY A 282 26.74 9.56 5.30
C GLY A 282 26.55 8.04 5.15
N GLY A 283 25.87 7.39 6.10
CA GLY A 283 25.65 5.95 6.16
C GLY A 283 26.64 5.17 7.01
N CYS A 284 27.70 5.80 7.50
CA CYS A 284 28.66 5.17 8.40
C CYS A 284 28.09 5.00 9.81
N VAL A 285 28.45 3.90 10.47
CA VAL A 285 28.06 3.62 11.86
C VAL A 285 29.00 4.37 12.80
N ASP A 286 28.44 5.20 13.67
CA ASP A 286 29.19 5.86 14.76
C ASP A 286 29.17 4.98 16.01
N SER A 287 30.14 4.07 16.10
CA SER A 287 30.24 3.12 17.20
C SER A 287 30.52 3.77 18.56
N GLU A 288 31.03 5.00 18.60
CA GLU A 288 31.18 5.74 19.87
C GLU A 288 29.81 6.16 20.43
N GLY A 289 28.86 6.39 19.53
CA GLY A 289 27.50 6.77 19.86
C GLY A 289 27.39 8.20 20.37
N ARG A 290 26.19 8.57 20.80
CA ARG A 290 25.88 9.87 21.40
C ARG A 290 24.95 9.69 22.58
N GLY A 291 24.98 10.65 23.50
CA GLY A 291 24.07 10.70 24.65
C GLY A 291 22.62 10.51 24.20
N GLY A 292 21.95 9.50 24.75
CA GLY A 292 20.60 9.15 24.33
C GLY A 292 19.53 10.21 24.61
N PHE A 293 19.86 11.20 25.46
CA PHE A 293 18.95 12.17 26.06
C PHE A 293 18.99 13.58 25.46
N ASN A 294 19.90 13.85 24.52
CA ASN A 294 20.10 15.20 23.98
C ASN A 294 19.93 15.31 22.46
N ILE A 295 19.71 14.20 21.74
CA ILE A 295 19.59 14.19 20.29
C ILE A 295 18.29 13.49 19.87
N LEU A 296 17.44 14.21 19.13
CA LEU A 296 16.33 13.61 18.38
C LEU A 296 16.87 13.03 17.09
N ALA A 297 17.23 11.74 17.08
CA ALA A 297 17.61 11.06 15.84
C ALA A 297 16.41 10.35 15.22
N GLY A 298 16.50 10.07 13.92
CA GLY A 298 15.48 9.32 13.20
C GLY A 298 15.31 7.91 13.76
N VAL A 299 14.07 7.44 13.74
CA VAL A 299 13.69 6.10 14.18
C VAL A 299 13.35 5.27 12.95
N ARG A 300 14.09 4.17 12.77
CA ARG A 300 13.81 3.16 11.73
C ARG A 300 13.39 1.85 12.38
N PRO A 301 12.09 1.64 12.63
CA PRO A 301 11.61 0.40 13.18
C PRO A 301 11.96 -0.78 12.27
N ALA A 302 12.28 -1.90 12.88
CA ALA A 302 12.44 -3.18 12.23
C ALA A 302 11.61 -4.24 12.97
N MET A 303 11.12 -5.24 12.24
CA MET A 303 10.33 -6.33 12.79
C MET A 303 10.37 -7.57 11.91
N TRP A 304 10.19 -8.73 12.52
CA TRP A 304 9.96 -9.98 11.81
C TRP A 304 8.46 -10.17 11.58
N ILE A 305 8.09 -10.32 10.32
CA ILE A 305 6.74 -10.64 9.89
C ILE A 305 6.63 -12.15 9.70
N ASP A 306 5.65 -12.76 10.35
CA ASP A 306 5.19 -14.12 10.06
C ASP A 306 4.40 -14.11 8.76
N LEU A 307 4.87 -14.88 7.79
CA LEU A 307 4.29 -14.97 6.45
C LEU A 307 3.17 -16.00 6.37
N GLY A 308 2.87 -16.68 7.48
CA GLY A 308 2.00 -17.86 7.49
C GLY A 308 2.69 -19.07 6.86
N SER A 309 2.17 -20.25 7.19
CA SER A 309 2.54 -21.54 6.59
C SER A 309 1.65 -21.89 5.42
#